data_AF-A0AAV9TGB8-F1
#
_entry.id   AF-A0AAV9TGB8-F1
#
_cell.length_a   1.000
_cell.length_b   1.000
_cell.length_c   1.000
_cell.angle_alpha   90.00
_cell.angle_beta   90.00
_cell.angle_gamma   90.00
#
_symmetry.space_group_name_H-M   'P 1'
#
loop_
_entity.id
_entity.type
_entity.pdbx_description
1 polymer ?
#
loop_
_entity_poly.entity_id
_entity_poly.type
_entity_poly.pdbx_seq_one_letter_code
_entity_poly.pdbx_strand_id
1 'polypeptide(L)'
;MAFTMHSHSGQFCPGHAKDQLEAIIQHAIRIGYKTMGLTEHMPRLEIADLYPEELEEGDPEASIAVLAPRHEAYLLEAQRLREKYASQIDLLIGFEGEWYRPAYGPFIRSLASHPAVDYFIGSLHHVNAVPIDYSREMYLDAMRTAGAGEEAMYERYYDQQHEMLTALEPRVVGHFDLVRLMSEDPGRDVRAWDGVWERIVRNLRVVREYGGLLECNSSALRKGLDEPYPCRVIAEAWLEMGGRFTFSDDSHGIAQVATNYKRNLDYLESLGVKEVYTFERGPVEGVNGDAKATLREKGVSLATFRENFK
;
A
#
# COMPACT_ATOMS: atom_id res chain seq x y z
N MET A 1 17.70 9.44 7.71
CA MET A 1 16.25 9.75 7.71
C MET A 1 15.53 8.49 7.27
N ALA A 2 15.04 7.67 8.21
CA ALA A 2 14.19 6.54 7.86
C ALA A 2 12.72 6.98 7.81
N PHE A 3 11.93 6.29 7.00
CA PHE A 3 10.48 6.47 6.93
C PHE A 3 9.80 5.19 6.46
N THR A 4 8.49 5.12 6.64
CA THR A 4 7.60 4.16 5.96
C THR A 4 6.43 4.94 5.36
N MET A 5 5.96 4.53 4.18
CA MET A 5 4.77 5.10 3.53
C MET A 5 3.57 4.15 3.55
N HIS A 6 3.64 3.07 4.33
CA HIS A 6 2.55 2.11 4.44
C HIS A 6 2.62 1.44 5.82
N SER A 7 1.59 1.64 6.64
CA SER A 7 1.47 1.00 7.95
C SER A 7 0.02 0.94 8.44
N HIS A 8 -0.25 -0.07 9.27
CA HIS A 8 -1.56 -0.41 9.81
C HIS A 8 -1.49 -0.63 11.32
N SER A 9 -2.61 -0.44 12.02
CA SER A 9 -2.73 -0.68 13.46
C SER A 9 -3.89 -1.60 13.82
N GLY A 10 -3.72 -2.40 14.86
CA GLY A 10 -4.80 -3.25 15.37
C GLY A 10 -5.98 -2.45 15.94
N GLN A 11 -5.80 -1.16 16.22
CA GLN A 11 -6.87 -0.27 16.67
C GLN A 11 -7.93 -0.02 15.59
N PHE A 12 -7.53 0.04 14.32
CA PHE A 12 -8.43 0.36 13.20
C PHE A 12 -8.51 -0.73 12.13
N CYS A 13 -7.61 -1.72 12.20
CA CYS A 13 -7.60 -2.95 11.39
C CYS A 13 -7.71 -4.19 12.30
N PRO A 14 -8.82 -4.37 13.05
CA PRO A 14 -8.99 -5.51 13.94
C PRO A 14 -9.03 -6.81 13.12
N GLY A 15 -8.54 -7.91 13.72
CA GLY A 15 -8.47 -9.22 13.09
C GLY A 15 -7.13 -9.50 12.40
N HIS A 16 -6.59 -8.54 11.63
CA HIS A 16 -5.37 -8.73 10.82
C HIS A 16 -4.18 -7.83 11.23
N ALA A 17 -4.38 -6.78 12.04
CA ALA A 17 -3.30 -6.01 12.67
C ALA A 17 -3.30 -6.09 14.20
N LYS A 18 -2.22 -5.60 14.82
CA LYS A 18 -1.99 -5.58 16.27
C LYS A 18 -1.56 -4.19 16.74
N ASP A 19 -1.63 -4.00 18.06
CA ASP A 19 -1.24 -2.79 18.79
C ASP A 19 -2.10 -1.54 18.51
N GLN A 20 -1.98 -0.55 19.40
CA GLN A 20 -2.64 0.75 19.25
C GLN A 20 -1.84 1.65 18.30
N LEU A 21 -2.52 2.50 17.52
CA LEU A 21 -1.89 3.41 16.56
C LEU A 21 -0.81 4.28 17.23
N GLU A 22 -1.13 4.86 18.40
CA GLU A 22 -0.17 5.67 19.16
C GLU A 22 1.08 4.86 19.56
N ALA A 23 0.93 3.59 19.94
CA ALA A 23 2.06 2.76 20.38
C ALA A 23 3.01 2.42 19.22
N ILE A 24 2.47 2.22 18.01
CA ILE A 24 3.24 2.03 16.78
C ILE A 24 4.01 3.31 16.44
N ILE A 25 3.36 4.48 16.49
CA ILE A 25 4.02 5.78 16.24
C ILE A 25 5.15 6.02 17.25
N GLN A 26 4.91 5.77 18.54
CA GLN A 26 5.95 5.88 19.55
C GLN A 26 7.12 4.93 19.28
N HIS A 27 6.86 3.72 18.77
CA HIS A 27 7.92 2.81 18.35
C HIS A 27 8.70 3.36 17.15
N ALA A 28 8.01 3.85 16.11
CA ALA A 28 8.62 4.48 14.94
C ALA A 28 9.55 5.65 15.35
N ILE A 29 9.11 6.51 16.27
CA ILE A 29 9.93 7.59 16.84
C ILE A 29 11.19 7.03 17.52
N ARG A 30 11.05 5.99 18.37
CA ARG A 30 12.17 5.39 19.10
C ARG A 30 13.24 4.81 18.17
N ILE A 31 12.85 4.24 17.04
CA ILE A 31 13.79 3.68 16.05
C ILE A 31 14.25 4.72 15.02
N GLY A 32 13.90 6.00 15.20
CA GLY A 32 14.46 7.11 14.43
C GLY A 32 13.70 7.48 13.16
N TYR A 33 12.49 6.95 12.93
CA TYR A 33 11.68 7.39 11.80
C TYR A 33 11.44 8.89 11.88
N LYS A 34 11.55 9.56 10.73
CA LYS A 34 11.29 10.99 10.61
C LYS A 34 9.99 11.28 9.89
N THR A 35 9.53 10.34 9.06
CA THR A 35 8.23 10.42 8.40
C THR A 35 7.54 9.06 8.51
N MET A 36 6.23 9.05 8.72
CA MET A 36 5.44 7.83 8.73
C MET A 36 4.08 8.08 8.08
N GLY A 37 3.75 7.25 7.10
CA GLY A 37 2.44 7.16 6.49
C GLY A 37 1.51 6.28 7.34
N LEU A 38 0.42 6.85 7.82
CA LEU A 38 -0.67 6.12 8.48
C LEU A 38 -1.67 5.74 7.38
N THR A 39 -1.91 4.46 7.13
CA THR A 39 -2.63 4.03 5.92
C THR A 39 -3.53 2.84 6.17
N GLU A 40 -4.33 2.90 7.23
CA GLU A 40 -5.33 1.86 7.54
C GLU A 40 -6.17 1.51 6.30
N HIS A 41 -6.62 0.25 6.19
CA HIS A 41 -7.48 -0.18 5.10
C HIS A 41 -8.77 0.66 5.05
N MET A 42 -9.22 0.98 3.84
CA MET A 42 -10.50 1.63 3.64
C MET A 42 -11.70 0.74 4.04
N PRO A 43 -12.88 1.32 4.36
CA PRO A 43 -14.11 0.55 4.54
C PRO A 43 -14.51 -0.25 3.29
N ARG A 44 -15.17 -1.38 3.50
CA ARG A 44 -15.85 -2.16 2.46
C ARG A 44 -17.30 -1.72 2.34
N LEU A 45 -17.87 -1.90 1.15
CA LEU A 45 -19.24 -1.44 0.84
C LEU A 45 -20.26 -2.57 0.89
N GLU A 46 -19.84 -3.82 0.66
CA GLU A 46 -20.73 -4.97 0.53
C GLU A 46 -20.24 -6.13 1.40
N ILE A 47 -21.20 -6.91 1.93
CA ILE A 47 -20.92 -8.08 2.77
C ILE A 47 -20.07 -9.12 2.00
N ALA A 48 -20.31 -9.27 0.70
CA ALA A 48 -19.58 -10.21 -0.15
C ALA A 48 -18.09 -9.87 -0.28
N ASP A 49 -17.70 -8.63 0.01
CA ASP A 49 -16.32 -8.20 -0.05
C ASP A 49 -15.60 -8.37 1.30
N LEU A 50 -16.29 -8.68 2.41
CA LEU A 50 -15.68 -8.84 3.74
C LEU A 50 -14.75 -10.07 3.80
N TYR A 51 -13.64 -9.94 4.51
CA TYR A 51 -12.83 -11.10 4.88
C TYR A 51 -13.51 -11.91 5.98
N PRO A 52 -13.18 -13.22 6.09
CA PRO A 52 -13.75 -14.08 7.11
C PRO A 52 -13.67 -13.53 8.54
N GLU A 53 -12.58 -12.86 8.91
CA GLU A 53 -12.38 -12.29 10.25
C GLU A 53 -13.15 -10.98 10.50
N GLU A 54 -13.69 -10.34 9.47
CA GLU A 54 -14.50 -9.13 9.60
C GLU A 54 -15.99 -9.46 9.74
N LEU A 55 -16.39 -10.70 9.46
CA LEU A 55 -17.76 -11.16 9.60
C LEU A 55 -18.07 -11.47 11.07
N GLU A 56 -19.01 -10.71 11.64
CA GLU A 56 -19.62 -11.03 12.92
C GLU A 56 -20.65 -12.16 12.73
N GLU A 57 -20.49 -13.23 13.50
CA GLU A 57 -21.38 -14.38 13.43
C GLU A 57 -22.80 -13.99 13.86
N GLY A 58 -23.75 -14.12 12.93
CA GLY A 58 -25.16 -13.83 13.18
C GLY A 58 -25.59 -12.38 12.94
N ASP A 59 -24.67 -11.46 12.59
CA ASP A 59 -25.01 -10.08 12.22
C ASP A 59 -24.08 -9.49 11.12
N PRO A 60 -24.20 -9.95 9.87
CA PRO A 60 -23.41 -9.43 8.73
C PRO A 60 -23.65 -7.94 8.47
N GLU A 61 -24.85 -7.42 8.72
CA GLU A 61 -25.18 -6.01 8.54
C GLU A 61 -24.44 -5.12 9.55
N ALA A 62 -24.32 -5.54 10.82
CA ALA A 62 -23.50 -4.85 11.81
C ALA A 62 -22.01 -4.81 11.40
N SER A 63 -21.53 -5.88 10.73
CA SER A 63 -20.16 -5.97 10.25
C SER A 63 -19.81 -4.87 9.24
N ILE A 64 -20.76 -4.48 8.37
CA ILE A 64 -20.60 -3.34 7.46
C ILE A 64 -20.81 -2.01 8.18
N ALA A 65 -21.84 -1.91 9.03
CA ALA A 65 -22.23 -0.66 9.69
C ALA A 65 -21.11 -0.06 10.56
N VAL A 66 -20.20 -0.88 11.09
CA VAL A 66 -19.08 -0.43 11.93
C VAL A 66 -17.90 0.14 11.12
N LEU A 67 -17.77 -0.16 9.82
CA LEU A 67 -16.56 0.17 9.06
C LEU A 67 -16.40 1.67 8.81
N ALA A 68 -17.46 2.35 8.38
CA ALA A 68 -17.40 3.80 8.13
C ALA A 68 -17.14 4.61 9.43
N PRO A 69 -17.85 4.36 10.56
CA PRO A 69 -17.51 4.99 11.84
C PRO A 69 -16.08 4.69 12.32
N ARG A 70 -15.55 3.49 12.05
CA ARG A 70 -14.16 3.14 12.39
C ARG A 70 -13.16 3.95 11.58
N HIS A 71 -13.40 4.15 10.29
CA HIS A 71 -12.55 4.99 9.44
C HIS A 71 -12.57 6.46 9.91
N GLU A 72 -13.73 6.99 10.27
CA GLU A 72 -13.82 8.34 10.85
C GLU A 72 -13.07 8.46 12.18
N ALA A 73 -13.21 7.46 13.06
CA ALA A 73 -12.46 7.40 14.31
C ALA A 73 -10.93 7.35 14.08
N TYR A 74 -10.50 6.63 13.04
CA TYR A 74 -9.10 6.62 12.60
C TYR A 74 -8.63 8.02 12.20
N LEU A 75 -9.36 8.72 11.33
CA LEU A 75 -8.97 10.05 10.86
C LEU A 75 -8.89 11.06 12.01
N LEU A 76 -9.81 10.99 12.97
CA LEU A 76 -9.77 11.85 14.16
C LEU A 76 -8.55 11.56 15.03
N GLU A 77 -8.26 10.30 15.30
CA GLU A 77 -7.13 9.90 16.13
C GLU A 77 -5.78 10.20 15.45
N ALA A 78 -5.67 9.94 14.15
CA ALA A 78 -4.49 10.25 13.36
C ALA A 78 -4.17 11.76 13.37
N GLN A 79 -5.19 12.63 13.30
CA GLN A 79 -5.01 14.09 13.41
C GLN A 79 -4.51 14.50 14.80
N ARG A 80 -5.14 13.97 15.87
CA ARG A 80 -4.71 14.22 17.24
C ARG A 80 -3.26 13.80 17.47
N LEU A 81 -2.87 12.64 16.93
CA LEU A 81 -1.51 12.10 17.04
C LEU A 81 -0.50 12.91 16.22
N ARG A 82 -0.86 13.36 15.01
CA ARG A 82 -0.06 14.28 14.20
C ARG A 82 0.28 15.55 14.97
N GLU A 83 -0.69 16.16 15.64
CA GLU A 83 -0.46 17.35 16.48
C GLU A 83 0.40 17.04 17.70
N LYS A 84 0.07 15.96 18.43
CA LYS A 84 0.78 15.55 19.65
C LYS A 84 2.26 15.25 19.41
N TYR A 85 2.62 14.69 18.25
CA TYR A 85 3.97 14.25 17.92
C TYR A 85 4.69 15.12 16.87
N ALA A 86 4.13 16.27 16.50
CA ALA A 86 4.66 17.15 15.44
C ALA A 86 6.13 17.58 15.63
N SER A 87 6.64 17.62 16.86
CA SER A 87 8.04 17.95 17.15
C SER A 87 9.01 16.78 17.02
N GLN A 88 8.50 15.56 16.80
CA GLN A 88 9.28 14.32 16.85
C GLN A 88 9.27 13.55 15.53
N ILE A 89 8.13 13.53 14.82
CA ILE A 89 7.94 12.80 13.56
C ILE A 89 6.88 13.49 12.69
N ASP A 90 7.11 13.50 11.37
CA ASP A 90 6.12 13.95 10.39
C ASP A 90 5.13 12.81 10.12
N LEU A 91 3.86 12.99 10.49
CA LEU A 91 2.80 12.02 10.24
C LEU A 91 1.96 12.45 9.04
N LEU A 92 1.93 11.59 8.02
CA LEU A 92 1.10 11.75 6.83
C LEU A 92 -0.11 10.83 6.97
N ILE A 93 -1.31 11.41 6.91
CA ILE A 93 -2.56 10.67 7.09
C ILE A 93 -3.02 10.22 5.72
N GLY A 94 -3.20 8.92 5.54
CA GLY A 94 -3.72 8.34 4.31
C GLY A 94 -4.59 7.13 4.58
N PHE A 95 -4.81 6.32 3.56
CA PHE A 95 -5.45 5.01 3.67
C PHE A 95 -4.94 4.11 2.56
N GLU A 96 -5.05 2.80 2.76
CA GLU A 96 -4.87 1.83 1.68
C GLU A 96 -6.21 1.64 0.95
N GLY A 97 -6.23 2.08 -0.31
CA GLY A 97 -7.37 2.04 -1.20
C GLY A 97 -7.45 0.74 -1.96
N GLU A 98 -8.53 0.00 -1.74
CA GLU A 98 -8.77 -1.32 -2.27
C GLU A 98 -9.57 -1.29 -3.58
N TRP A 99 -8.97 -1.73 -4.69
CA TRP A 99 -9.70 -1.87 -5.94
C TRP A 99 -10.30 -3.25 -6.14
N TYR A 100 -11.62 -3.37 -5.92
CA TYR A 100 -12.39 -4.57 -6.25
C TYR A 100 -12.92 -4.54 -7.68
N ARG A 101 -13.61 -3.45 -8.02
CA ARG A 101 -14.38 -3.24 -9.26
C ARG A 101 -14.66 -1.75 -9.48
N PRO A 102 -14.99 -1.29 -10.71
CA PRO A 102 -15.20 0.13 -11.02
C PRO A 102 -16.17 0.89 -10.09
N ALA A 103 -17.17 0.20 -9.53
CA ALA A 103 -18.13 0.78 -8.59
C ALA A 103 -17.49 1.34 -7.29
N TYR A 104 -16.29 0.87 -6.92
CA TYR A 104 -15.54 1.39 -5.76
C TYR A 104 -14.84 2.72 -6.05
N GLY A 105 -14.62 3.08 -7.32
CA GLY A 105 -13.91 4.30 -7.70
C GLY A 105 -14.48 5.59 -7.08
N PRO A 106 -15.80 5.86 -7.17
CA PRO A 106 -16.42 7.02 -6.53
C PRO A 106 -16.23 7.05 -5.00
N PHE A 107 -16.29 5.89 -4.34
CA PHE A 107 -16.10 5.80 -2.89
C PHE A 107 -14.65 6.11 -2.49
N ILE A 108 -13.67 5.52 -3.18
CA ILE A 108 -12.25 5.81 -2.95
C ILE A 108 -11.96 7.31 -3.17
N ARG A 109 -12.51 7.91 -4.24
CA ARG A 109 -12.38 9.35 -4.49
C ARG A 109 -13.02 10.19 -3.39
N SER A 110 -14.15 9.75 -2.83
CA SER A 110 -14.80 10.39 -1.68
C SER A 110 -13.89 10.39 -0.45
N LEU A 111 -13.33 9.23 -0.07
CA LEU A 111 -12.37 9.13 1.05
C LEU A 111 -11.14 10.00 0.78
N ALA A 112 -10.59 9.93 -0.43
CA ALA A 112 -9.44 10.74 -0.83
C ALA A 112 -9.72 12.25 -0.85
N SER A 113 -10.98 12.68 -0.92
CA SER A 113 -11.35 14.10 -0.87
C SER A 113 -11.39 14.67 0.55
N HIS A 114 -11.39 13.81 1.58
CA HIS A 114 -11.46 14.25 2.98
C HIS A 114 -10.27 15.18 3.33
N PRO A 115 -10.50 16.33 3.99
CA PRO A 115 -9.44 17.33 4.26
C PRO A 115 -8.25 16.81 5.07
N ALA A 116 -8.50 15.82 5.93
CA ALA A 116 -7.46 15.19 6.75
C ALA A 116 -6.55 14.24 5.95
N VAL A 117 -7.01 13.71 4.81
CA VAL A 117 -6.31 12.69 4.02
C VAL A 117 -5.30 13.37 3.09
N ASP A 118 -4.03 13.14 3.35
CA ASP A 118 -2.90 13.70 2.59
C ASP A 118 -2.66 12.93 1.28
N TYR A 119 -2.75 11.59 1.31
CA TYR A 119 -2.59 10.71 0.14
C TYR A 119 -3.31 9.38 0.35
N PHE A 120 -3.34 8.52 -0.67
CA PHE A 120 -3.77 7.13 -0.54
C PHE A 120 -2.87 6.23 -1.37
N ILE A 121 -2.79 4.97 -0.94
CA ILE A 121 -2.14 3.89 -1.69
C ILE A 121 -3.22 3.23 -2.56
N GLY A 122 -2.94 2.97 -3.83
CA GLY A 122 -3.80 2.13 -4.65
C GLY A 122 -3.31 0.69 -4.65
N SER A 123 -4.13 -0.23 -4.17
CA SER A 123 -3.79 -1.64 -3.96
C SER A 123 -4.81 -2.58 -4.57
N LEU A 124 -4.35 -3.78 -4.94
CA LEU A 124 -5.19 -4.90 -5.36
C LEU A 124 -4.90 -6.13 -4.50
N HIS A 125 -5.84 -6.51 -3.65
CA HIS A 125 -5.81 -7.76 -2.89
C HIS A 125 -6.73 -8.84 -3.48
N HIS A 126 -7.32 -8.57 -4.65
CA HIS A 126 -8.34 -9.42 -5.26
C HIS A 126 -8.14 -9.55 -6.77
N VAL A 127 -8.54 -10.70 -7.31
CA VAL A 127 -8.83 -10.87 -8.72
C VAL A 127 -10.31 -11.25 -8.86
N ASN A 128 -11.06 -10.49 -9.65
CA ASN A 128 -12.52 -10.62 -9.76
C ASN A 128 -13.25 -10.67 -8.40
N ALA A 129 -12.85 -9.79 -7.47
CA ALA A 129 -13.35 -9.74 -6.09
C ALA A 129 -13.10 -11.01 -5.24
N VAL A 130 -12.23 -11.92 -5.68
CA VAL A 130 -11.78 -13.07 -4.87
C VAL A 130 -10.36 -12.81 -4.32
N PRO A 131 -10.11 -13.01 -3.02
CA PRO A 131 -8.82 -12.71 -2.41
C PRO A 131 -7.64 -13.49 -2.99
N ILE A 132 -6.48 -12.84 -3.14
CA ILE A 132 -5.25 -13.47 -3.67
C ILE A 132 -4.11 -13.57 -2.65
N ASP A 133 -4.27 -12.96 -1.48
CA ASP A 133 -3.21 -12.90 -0.45
C ASP A 133 -3.68 -13.37 0.92
N TYR A 134 -4.89 -13.96 0.99
CA TYR A 134 -5.51 -14.44 2.22
C TYR A 134 -5.19 -15.91 2.53
N SER A 135 -5.53 -16.82 1.61
CA SER A 135 -5.28 -18.25 1.75
C SER A 135 -5.03 -18.91 0.40
N ARG A 136 -4.32 -20.05 0.40
CA ARG A 136 -4.07 -20.82 -0.83
C ARG A 136 -5.37 -21.27 -1.49
N GLU A 137 -6.41 -21.58 -0.72
CA GLU A 137 -7.73 -21.94 -1.23
C GLU A 137 -8.33 -20.77 -2.02
N MET A 138 -8.42 -19.57 -1.41
CA MET A 138 -8.96 -18.39 -2.08
C MET A 138 -8.12 -17.97 -3.29
N TYR A 139 -6.80 -18.12 -3.25
CA TYR A 139 -5.93 -17.90 -4.40
C TYR A 139 -6.29 -18.81 -5.59
N LEU A 140 -6.52 -20.11 -5.31
CA LEU A 140 -6.96 -21.06 -6.33
C LEU A 140 -8.36 -20.73 -6.84
N ASP A 141 -9.23 -20.17 -6.00
CA ASP A 141 -10.58 -19.73 -6.38
C ASP A 141 -10.51 -18.53 -7.32
N ALA A 142 -9.69 -17.53 -6.98
CA ALA A 142 -9.41 -16.36 -7.82
C ALA A 142 -8.89 -16.78 -9.19
N MET A 143 -7.95 -17.74 -9.23
CA MET A 143 -7.43 -18.30 -10.47
C MET A 143 -8.50 -18.98 -11.33
N ARG A 144 -9.48 -19.68 -10.71
CA ARG A 144 -10.60 -20.28 -11.45
C ARG A 144 -11.51 -19.21 -12.05
N THR A 145 -11.73 -18.09 -11.37
CA THR A 145 -12.54 -16.98 -11.94
C THR A 145 -11.90 -16.35 -13.18
N ALA A 146 -10.58 -16.42 -13.30
CA ALA A 146 -9.81 -15.82 -14.39
C ALA A 146 -9.59 -16.75 -15.60
N GLY A 147 -10.14 -17.97 -15.59
CA GLY A 147 -9.99 -18.94 -16.69
C GLY A 147 -9.05 -20.11 -16.41
N ALA A 148 -8.70 -20.35 -15.14
CA ALA A 148 -7.91 -21.49 -14.66
C ALA A 148 -6.47 -21.56 -15.19
N GLY A 149 -5.60 -20.72 -14.61
CA GLY A 149 -4.15 -20.74 -14.77
C GLY A 149 -3.52 -19.46 -14.22
N GLU A 150 -2.27 -19.53 -13.75
CA GLU A 150 -1.61 -18.34 -13.19
C GLU A 150 -1.39 -17.25 -14.23
N GLU A 151 -1.06 -17.61 -15.48
CA GLU A 151 -0.88 -16.62 -16.56
C GLU A 151 -2.17 -15.79 -16.78
N ALA A 152 -3.31 -16.46 -16.95
CA ALA A 152 -4.60 -15.78 -17.14
C ALA A 152 -5.03 -14.96 -15.91
N MET A 153 -4.72 -15.43 -14.70
CA MET A 153 -4.98 -14.67 -13.47
C MET A 153 -4.09 -13.43 -13.37
N TYR A 154 -2.82 -13.51 -13.76
CA TYR A 154 -1.90 -12.37 -13.79
C TYR A 154 -2.35 -11.35 -14.84
N GLU A 155 -2.75 -11.80 -16.04
CA GLU A 155 -3.33 -10.91 -17.05
C GLU A 155 -4.52 -10.14 -16.49
N ARG A 156 -5.45 -10.85 -15.82
CA ARG A 156 -6.62 -10.22 -15.21
C ARG A 156 -6.24 -9.27 -14.08
N TYR A 157 -5.29 -9.65 -13.21
CA TYR A 157 -4.78 -8.80 -12.15
C TYR A 157 -4.24 -7.47 -12.69
N TYR A 158 -3.39 -7.52 -13.73
CA TYR A 158 -2.83 -6.31 -14.32
C TYR A 158 -3.86 -5.52 -15.15
N ASP A 159 -4.91 -6.14 -15.69
CA ASP A 159 -6.04 -5.42 -16.26
C ASP A 159 -6.85 -4.68 -15.18
N GLN A 160 -7.14 -5.30 -14.04
CA GLN A 160 -7.80 -4.62 -12.92
C GLN A 160 -6.91 -3.53 -12.30
N GLN A 161 -5.60 -3.73 -12.24
CA GLN A 161 -4.66 -2.70 -11.81
C GLN A 161 -4.69 -1.52 -12.78
N HIS A 162 -4.77 -1.76 -14.10
CA HIS A 162 -4.93 -0.68 -15.07
C HIS A 162 -6.25 0.09 -14.90
N GLU A 163 -7.36 -0.62 -14.66
CA GLU A 163 -8.64 -0.01 -14.33
C GLU A 163 -8.50 0.91 -13.11
N MET A 164 -7.87 0.46 -12.03
CA MET A 164 -7.58 1.28 -10.84
C MET A 164 -6.73 2.51 -11.18
N LEU A 165 -5.60 2.32 -11.86
CA LEU A 165 -4.64 3.39 -12.15
C LEU A 165 -5.29 4.51 -12.98
N THR A 166 -6.02 4.14 -14.03
CA THR A 166 -6.73 5.10 -14.89
C THR A 166 -7.92 5.75 -14.20
N ALA A 167 -8.56 5.03 -13.27
CA ALA A 167 -9.72 5.53 -12.56
C ALA A 167 -9.37 6.37 -11.32
N LEU A 168 -8.13 6.35 -10.79
CA LEU A 168 -7.82 6.93 -9.49
C LEU A 168 -6.50 7.71 -9.40
N GLU A 169 -5.48 7.40 -10.22
CA GLU A 169 -4.15 8.04 -10.17
C GLU A 169 -3.57 8.13 -8.74
N PRO A 170 -3.43 7.00 -8.01
CA PRO A 170 -2.94 7.01 -6.64
C PRO A 170 -1.49 7.53 -6.57
N ARG A 171 -1.19 8.34 -5.54
CA ARG A 171 0.16 8.88 -5.32
C ARG A 171 1.20 7.78 -5.09
N VAL A 172 0.78 6.66 -4.48
CA VAL A 172 1.58 5.46 -4.29
C VAL A 172 0.80 4.27 -4.82
N VAL A 173 1.44 3.43 -5.65
CA VAL A 173 0.89 2.13 -6.05
C VAL A 173 1.47 1.08 -5.11
N GLY A 174 0.60 0.45 -4.32
CA GLY A 174 0.98 -0.58 -3.36
C GLY A 174 1.44 -1.85 -4.06
N HIS A 175 2.36 -2.57 -3.42
CA HIS A 175 2.81 -3.94 -3.72
C HIS A 175 2.44 -4.45 -5.14
N PHE A 176 3.07 -3.82 -6.15
CA PHE A 176 2.62 -3.81 -7.55
C PHE A 176 2.38 -5.20 -8.18
N ASP A 177 3.04 -6.24 -7.69
CA ASP A 177 2.99 -7.62 -8.16
C ASP A 177 2.54 -8.60 -7.07
N LEU A 178 1.71 -8.15 -6.12
CA LEU A 178 1.18 -8.95 -5.01
C LEU A 178 0.60 -10.30 -5.45
N VAL A 179 0.06 -10.39 -6.67
CA VAL A 179 -0.46 -11.63 -7.26
C VAL A 179 0.53 -12.81 -7.23
N ARG A 180 1.83 -12.55 -7.09
CA ARG A 180 2.84 -13.60 -6.95
C ARG A 180 2.95 -14.22 -5.57
N LEU A 181 2.38 -13.61 -4.53
CA LEU A 181 2.60 -14.02 -3.14
C LEU A 181 2.32 -15.51 -2.91
N MET A 182 1.22 -16.02 -3.45
CA MET A 182 0.79 -17.41 -3.30
C MET A 182 0.94 -18.23 -4.58
N SER A 183 1.71 -17.73 -5.55
CA SER A 183 2.02 -18.47 -6.78
C SER A 183 2.76 -19.77 -6.48
N GLU A 184 2.59 -20.78 -7.33
CA GLU A 184 3.38 -22.01 -7.30
C GLU A 184 4.87 -21.76 -7.60
N ASP A 185 5.19 -20.69 -8.34
CA ASP A 185 6.54 -20.24 -8.64
C ASP A 185 6.59 -18.70 -8.56
N PRO A 186 6.70 -18.15 -7.33
CA PRO A 186 6.67 -16.71 -7.10
C PRO A 186 7.91 -15.97 -7.61
N GLY A 187 8.95 -16.72 -8.03
CA GLY A 187 10.20 -16.21 -8.59
C GLY A 187 10.28 -16.33 -10.12
N ARG A 188 9.23 -16.81 -10.78
CA ARG A 188 9.22 -16.98 -12.24
C ARG A 188 9.51 -15.68 -12.96
N ASP A 189 10.19 -15.79 -14.10
CA ASP A 189 10.37 -14.66 -15.00
C ASP A 189 9.08 -14.42 -15.80
N VAL A 190 8.26 -13.49 -15.32
CA VAL A 190 6.98 -13.11 -15.95
C VAL A 190 7.14 -12.52 -17.36
N ARG A 191 8.38 -12.21 -17.81
CA ARG A 191 8.65 -11.80 -19.20
C ARG A 191 8.40 -12.93 -20.20
N ALA A 192 8.37 -14.19 -19.74
CA ALA A 192 8.02 -15.33 -20.59
C ALA A 192 6.53 -15.39 -20.96
N TRP A 193 5.69 -14.61 -20.28
CA TRP A 193 4.27 -14.46 -20.57
C TRP A 193 4.03 -13.12 -21.26
N ASP A 194 4.09 -13.12 -22.60
CA ASP A 194 4.01 -11.88 -23.40
C ASP A 194 2.80 -11.02 -23.00
N GLY A 195 1.62 -11.62 -22.85
CA GLY A 195 0.40 -10.92 -22.47
C GLY A 195 0.44 -10.32 -21.05
N VAL A 196 1.10 -10.99 -20.10
CA VAL A 196 1.30 -10.47 -18.74
C VAL A 196 2.32 -9.33 -18.77
N TRP A 197 3.44 -9.52 -19.46
CA TRP A 197 4.51 -8.54 -19.54
C TRP A 197 4.08 -7.24 -20.23
N GLU A 198 3.31 -7.33 -21.32
CA GLU A 198 2.74 -6.17 -21.99
C GLU A 198 1.85 -5.35 -21.04
N ARG A 199 1.05 -6.01 -20.20
CA ARG A 199 0.18 -5.34 -19.22
C ARG A 199 0.96 -4.73 -18.06
N ILE A 200 2.01 -5.39 -17.58
CA ILE A 200 2.95 -4.82 -16.61
C ILE A 200 3.53 -3.53 -17.16
N VAL A 201 4.13 -3.57 -18.36
CA VAL A 201 4.78 -2.41 -18.98
C VAL A 201 3.77 -1.29 -19.26
N ARG A 202 2.55 -1.62 -19.70
CA ARG A 202 1.45 -0.66 -19.84
C ARG A 202 1.18 0.05 -18.52
N ASN A 203 1.01 -0.69 -17.43
CA ASN A 203 0.65 -0.12 -16.13
C ASN A 203 1.79 0.74 -15.57
N LEU A 204 3.04 0.28 -15.67
CA LEU A 204 4.21 1.09 -15.30
C LEU A 204 4.25 2.43 -16.06
N ARG A 205 3.96 2.43 -17.36
CA ARG A 205 3.88 3.68 -18.15
C ARG A 205 2.79 4.61 -17.62
N VAL A 206 1.60 4.10 -17.33
CA VAL A 206 0.52 4.91 -16.74
C VAL A 206 0.97 5.54 -15.42
N VAL A 207 1.58 4.77 -14.52
CA VAL A 207 2.14 5.30 -13.26
C VAL A 207 3.17 6.41 -13.51
N ARG A 208 4.04 6.20 -14.50
CA ARG A 208 5.06 7.20 -14.86
C ARG A 208 4.45 8.50 -15.37
N GLU A 209 3.42 8.40 -16.21
CA GLU A 209 2.76 9.51 -16.89
C GLU A 209 2.05 10.46 -15.93
N TYR A 210 1.29 9.93 -14.96
CA TYR A 210 0.66 10.78 -13.94
C TYR A 210 1.62 11.16 -12.79
N GLY A 211 2.82 10.57 -12.76
CA GLY A 211 3.89 10.91 -11.83
C GLY A 211 3.85 10.17 -10.48
N GLY A 212 3.14 9.05 -10.40
CA GLY A 212 3.05 8.23 -9.19
C GLY A 212 4.37 7.58 -8.78
N LEU A 213 4.39 7.08 -7.54
CA LEU A 213 5.48 6.27 -6.98
C LEU A 213 5.06 4.80 -6.95
N LEU A 214 6.00 3.90 -7.24
CA LEU A 214 5.82 2.50 -6.85
C LEU A 214 6.31 2.28 -5.43
N GLU A 215 5.57 1.49 -4.68
CA GLU A 215 6.00 1.02 -3.38
C GLU A 215 7.10 -0.04 -3.52
N CYS A 216 8.24 0.16 -2.84
CA CYS A 216 9.20 -0.91 -2.56
C CYS A 216 8.90 -1.51 -1.19
N ASN A 217 8.08 -2.57 -1.17
CA ASN A 217 7.47 -3.11 0.04
C ASN A 217 8.22 -4.34 0.56
N SER A 218 8.75 -4.23 1.78
CA SER A 218 9.50 -5.31 2.43
C SER A 218 8.64 -6.38 3.09
N SER A 219 7.30 -6.25 3.11
CA SER A 219 6.39 -7.27 3.65
C SER A 219 6.47 -8.60 2.90
N ALA A 220 6.71 -8.57 1.59
CA ALA A 220 7.03 -9.75 0.77
C ALA A 220 8.10 -10.65 1.42
N LEU A 221 9.17 -10.05 1.94
CA LEU A 221 10.28 -10.76 2.56
C LEU A 221 9.87 -11.42 3.89
N ARG A 222 8.95 -10.80 4.62
CA ARG A 222 8.36 -11.34 5.86
C ARG A 222 7.37 -12.47 5.55
N LYS A 223 6.68 -12.38 4.40
CA LYS A 223 5.75 -13.39 3.88
C LYS A 223 6.46 -14.57 3.15
N GLY A 224 7.79 -14.57 3.10
CA GLY A 224 8.59 -15.70 2.62
C GLY A 224 9.10 -15.59 1.19
N LEU A 225 8.91 -14.45 0.52
CA LEU A 225 9.47 -14.20 -0.81
C LEU A 225 10.95 -13.79 -0.72
N ASP A 226 11.71 -14.10 -1.77
CA ASP A 226 13.14 -13.78 -1.83
C ASP A 226 13.42 -12.29 -2.05
N GLU A 227 12.54 -11.63 -2.80
CA GLU A 227 12.61 -10.21 -3.18
C GLU A 227 11.39 -9.43 -2.68
N PRO A 228 11.53 -8.13 -2.38
CA PRO A 228 10.41 -7.25 -2.02
C PRO A 228 9.41 -7.10 -3.19
N TYR A 229 8.28 -6.44 -2.95
CA TYR A 229 7.44 -5.96 -4.06
C TYR A 229 7.98 -4.62 -4.58
N PRO A 230 8.06 -4.37 -5.90
CA PRO A 230 7.96 -5.37 -6.96
C PRO A 230 9.22 -6.23 -7.08
N CYS A 231 9.10 -7.42 -7.67
CA CYS A 231 10.23 -8.27 -8.04
C CYS A 231 11.17 -7.57 -9.04
N ARG A 232 12.39 -8.10 -9.16
CA ARG A 232 13.49 -7.48 -9.90
C ARG A 232 13.16 -7.11 -11.33
N VAL A 233 12.58 -8.03 -12.11
CA VAL A 233 12.35 -7.77 -13.54
C VAL A 233 11.38 -6.59 -13.75
N ILE A 234 10.40 -6.43 -12.86
CA ILE A 234 9.46 -5.29 -12.86
C ILE A 234 10.17 -4.03 -12.37
N ALA A 235 10.99 -4.14 -11.32
CA ALA A 235 11.74 -3.00 -10.78
C ALA A 235 12.77 -2.45 -11.78
N GLU A 236 13.47 -3.30 -12.53
CA GLU A 236 14.39 -2.92 -13.60
C GLU A 236 13.65 -2.17 -14.70
N ALA A 237 12.52 -2.72 -15.19
CA ALA A 237 11.69 -2.04 -16.17
C ALA A 237 11.18 -0.69 -15.66
N TRP A 238 10.75 -0.59 -14.39
CA TRP A 238 10.32 0.67 -13.79
C TRP A 238 11.43 1.73 -13.78
N LEU A 239 12.65 1.34 -13.43
CA LEU A 239 13.81 2.24 -13.39
C LEU A 239 14.23 2.68 -14.80
N GLU A 240 14.18 1.79 -15.79
CA GLU A 240 14.49 2.11 -17.19
C GLU A 240 13.59 3.23 -17.76
N MET A 241 12.34 3.34 -17.31
CA MET A 241 11.42 4.44 -17.69
C MET A 241 11.55 5.69 -16.79
N GLY A 242 12.58 5.76 -15.95
CA GLY A 242 12.80 6.86 -15.02
C GLY A 242 11.77 6.90 -13.89
N GLY A 243 11.26 5.73 -13.53
CA GLY A 243 10.37 5.52 -12.40
C GLY A 243 11.05 5.76 -11.06
N ARG A 244 10.24 5.98 -10.03
CA ARG A 244 10.68 6.33 -8.67
C ARG A 244 10.00 5.44 -7.64
N PHE A 245 10.75 5.08 -6.61
CA PHE A 245 10.27 4.24 -5.52
C PHE A 245 9.96 5.05 -4.27
N THR A 246 8.87 4.69 -3.58
CA THR A 246 8.74 4.90 -2.14
C THR A 246 9.13 3.62 -1.38
N PHE A 247 9.05 3.64 -0.05
CA PHE A 247 9.59 2.58 0.80
C PHE A 247 8.62 2.25 1.93
N SER A 248 8.46 0.95 2.23
CA SER A 248 7.59 0.51 3.32
C SER A 248 7.94 -0.87 3.89
N ASP A 249 7.39 -1.12 5.09
CA ASP A 249 7.31 -2.43 5.77
C ASP A 249 5.90 -3.01 5.75
N ASP A 250 4.89 -2.19 5.46
CA ASP A 250 3.48 -2.57 5.51
C ASP A 250 3.20 -3.29 6.84
N SER A 251 3.60 -2.60 7.90
CA SER A 251 3.63 -3.15 9.24
C SER A 251 2.23 -3.22 9.81
N HIS A 252 1.82 -4.39 10.28
CA HIS A 252 0.54 -4.64 10.93
C HIS A 252 0.66 -4.68 12.47
N GLY A 253 1.51 -3.82 13.04
CA GLY A 253 1.82 -3.77 14.47
C GLY A 253 3.30 -3.59 14.76
N ILE A 254 3.64 -3.37 16.04
CA ILE A 254 4.99 -2.98 16.48
C ILE A 254 6.04 -4.01 16.06
N ALA A 255 5.72 -5.30 16.14
CA ALA A 255 6.63 -6.38 15.81
C ALA A 255 7.07 -6.41 14.33
N GLN A 256 6.35 -5.71 13.44
CA GLN A 256 6.61 -5.70 12.01
C GLN A 256 7.28 -4.42 11.51
N VAL A 257 7.28 -3.34 12.32
CA VAL A 257 7.92 -2.08 11.95
C VAL A 257 9.42 -2.29 11.71
N ALA A 258 9.91 -1.72 10.60
CA ALA A 258 11.29 -1.81 10.11
C ALA A 258 11.80 -3.24 9.82
N THR A 259 10.93 -4.25 9.80
CA THR A 259 11.35 -5.62 9.48
C THR A 259 11.88 -5.70 8.05
N ASN A 260 12.98 -6.43 7.85
CA ASN A 260 13.64 -6.61 6.55
C ASN A 260 14.14 -5.33 5.85
N TYR A 261 14.18 -4.17 6.52
CA TYR A 261 14.64 -2.92 5.89
C TYR A 261 16.04 -3.00 5.31
N LYS A 262 16.98 -3.65 6.00
CA LYS A 262 18.34 -3.85 5.46
C LYS A 262 18.31 -4.60 4.11
N ARG A 263 17.54 -5.70 4.03
CA ARG A 263 17.40 -6.48 2.80
C ARG A 263 16.73 -5.67 1.68
N ASN A 264 15.73 -4.86 2.03
CA ASN A 264 15.04 -4.00 1.07
C ASN A 264 15.95 -2.86 0.54
N LEU A 265 16.79 -2.28 1.40
CA LEU A 265 17.81 -1.32 1.00
C LEU A 265 18.89 -1.98 0.12
N ASP A 266 19.37 -3.17 0.50
CA ASP A 266 20.36 -3.93 -0.29
C ASP A 266 19.79 -4.27 -1.69
N TYR A 267 18.49 -4.61 -1.78
CA TYR A 267 17.78 -4.82 -3.03
C TYR A 267 17.78 -3.56 -3.91
N LEU A 268 17.33 -2.42 -3.39
CA LEU A 268 17.32 -1.15 -4.12
C LEU A 268 18.73 -0.71 -4.56
N GLU A 269 19.74 -0.85 -3.70
CA GLU A 269 21.13 -0.52 -4.03
C GLU A 269 21.66 -1.42 -5.16
N SER A 270 21.31 -2.71 -5.16
CA SER A 270 21.70 -3.65 -6.22
C SER A 270 21.09 -3.31 -7.58
N LEU A 271 19.96 -2.58 -7.59
CA LEU A 271 19.32 -2.03 -8.80
C LEU A 271 19.90 -0.67 -9.22
N GLY A 272 20.89 -0.16 -8.46
CA GLY A 272 21.50 1.15 -8.73
C GLY A 272 20.70 2.35 -8.20
N VAL A 273 19.60 2.13 -7.48
CA VAL A 273 18.80 3.20 -6.88
C VAL A 273 19.64 4.00 -5.89
N LYS A 274 19.51 5.33 -5.93
CA LYS A 274 20.25 6.26 -5.06
C LYS A 274 19.39 6.91 -3.99
N GLU A 275 18.10 7.05 -4.27
CA GLU A 275 17.13 7.68 -3.39
C GLU A 275 15.76 7.03 -3.50
N VAL A 276 15.02 7.11 -2.41
CA VAL A 276 13.59 6.78 -2.31
C VAL A 276 12.83 8.03 -1.89
N TYR A 277 11.54 8.08 -2.19
CA TYR A 277 10.74 9.28 -2.02
C TYR A 277 9.69 9.12 -0.91
N THR A 278 9.60 10.14 -0.07
CA THR A 278 8.49 10.37 0.87
C THR A 278 7.79 11.68 0.51
N PHE A 279 6.82 12.14 1.30
CA PHE A 279 6.19 13.44 1.11
C PHE A 279 6.47 14.39 2.26
N GLU A 280 6.53 15.67 1.95
CA GLU A 280 6.54 16.78 2.89
C GLU A 280 5.18 17.48 2.83
N ARG A 281 4.53 17.57 3.98
CA ARG A 281 3.21 18.17 4.11
C ARG A 281 3.33 19.69 4.25
N GLY A 282 2.81 20.41 3.26
CA GLY A 282 2.73 21.87 3.29
C GLY A 282 1.60 22.39 4.18
N PRO A 283 1.50 23.72 4.31
CA PRO A 283 0.38 24.35 4.99
C PRO A 283 -0.94 24.06 4.25
N VAL A 284 -2.04 24.14 5.00
CA VAL A 284 -3.39 24.17 4.42
C VAL A 284 -3.65 25.60 3.97
N GLU A 285 -3.76 25.84 2.67
CA GLU A 285 -4.04 27.16 2.10
C GLU A 285 -5.54 27.31 1.84
N GLY A 286 -6.25 28.07 2.67
CA GLY A 286 -7.69 28.32 2.55
C GLY A 286 -8.32 28.80 3.86
N VAL A 287 -9.45 29.51 3.77
CA VAL A 287 -10.09 30.18 4.92
C VAL A 287 -11.21 29.33 5.56
N ASN A 288 -11.70 28.28 4.88
CA ASN A 288 -12.97 27.61 5.21
C ASN A 288 -12.88 26.11 5.55
N GLY A 289 -11.79 25.61 6.15
CA GLY A 289 -11.73 24.24 6.71
C GLY A 289 -11.76 23.06 5.72
N ASP A 290 -12.20 23.28 4.47
CA ASP A 290 -12.30 22.26 3.42
C ASP A 290 -11.03 22.15 2.55
N ALA A 291 -10.03 22.99 2.80
CA ALA A 291 -8.80 22.98 2.03
C ALA A 291 -7.88 21.82 2.45
N LYS A 292 -7.29 21.14 1.47
CA LYS A 292 -6.30 20.09 1.68
C LYS A 292 -4.90 20.68 1.81
N ALA A 293 -4.04 20.01 2.59
CA ALA A 293 -2.62 20.33 2.55
C ALA A 293 -2.02 19.96 1.20
N THR A 294 -1.04 20.74 0.76
CA THR A 294 -0.21 20.37 -0.38
C THR A 294 0.80 19.31 0.04
N LEU A 295 1.11 18.37 -0.86
CA LEU A 295 2.19 17.41 -0.66
C LEU A 295 3.27 17.64 -1.70
N ARG A 296 4.51 17.80 -1.24
CA ARG A 296 5.71 17.85 -2.09
C ARG A 296 6.50 16.57 -1.89
N GLU A 297 6.95 15.95 -2.98
CA GLU A 297 7.86 14.82 -2.89
C GLU A 297 9.22 15.25 -2.35
N LYS A 298 9.79 14.39 -1.49
CA LYS A 298 11.08 14.58 -0.85
C LYS A 298 11.93 13.33 -1.06
N GLY A 299 13.00 13.48 -1.83
CA GLY A 299 14.00 12.44 -2.00
C GLY A 299 14.81 12.23 -0.73
N VAL A 300 15.07 10.97 -0.41
CA VAL A 300 15.89 10.52 0.72
C VAL A 300 16.91 9.55 0.18
N SER A 301 18.20 9.90 0.28
CA SER A 301 19.27 9.03 -0.19
C SER A 301 19.29 7.70 0.58
N LEU A 302 19.60 6.60 -0.10
CA LEU A 302 19.72 5.28 0.57
C LEU A 302 20.82 5.28 1.63
N ALA A 303 21.90 6.04 1.44
CA ALA A 303 22.96 6.22 2.43
C ALA A 303 22.43 6.84 3.73
N THR A 304 21.69 7.96 3.61
CA THR A 304 21.04 8.65 4.73
C THR A 304 19.95 7.79 5.38
N PHE A 305 19.25 6.96 4.61
CA PHE A 305 18.27 6.02 5.13
C PHE A 305 18.97 4.95 5.99
N ARG A 306 20.02 4.33 5.46
CA ARG A 306 20.79 3.26 6.10
C ARG A 306 21.46 3.70 7.41
N GLU A 307 21.95 4.92 7.48
CA GLU A 307 22.53 5.49 8.71
C GLU A 307 21.57 5.49 9.91
N ASN A 308 20.26 5.43 9.68
CA ASN A 308 19.27 5.35 10.74
C ASN A 308 19.26 4.00 11.48
N PHE A 309 19.77 2.93 10.85
CA PHE A 309 19.74 1.56 11.38
C PHE A 309 21.14 1.00 11.66
N LYS A 310 22.16 1.87 11.69
CA LYS A 310 23.50 1.56 12.19
C LYS A 310 23.54 1.79 13.69
#